data_AF-A0A450ZWW8-F1
#
_entry.id   AF-A0A450ZWW8-F1
#
_cell.length_a   1.000
_cell.length_b   1.000
_cell.length_c   1.000
_cell.angle_alpha   90.00
_cell.angle_beta   90.00
_cell.angle_gamma   90.00
#
_symmetry.space_group_name_H-M   'P 1'
#
loop_
_entity.id
_entity.type
_entity.pdbx_description
1 polymer ?
#
loop_
_entity_poly.entity_id
_entity_poly.type
_entity_poly.pdbx_seq_one_letter_code
_entity_poly.pdbx_strand_id
1 'polypeptide(L)'
;MKYLFVDDQPNYLDTHQDTLKDAGHEVEVVRDIGDAWSRIEKERENGTPFELVIIDLGLDREIPEFESENRELRKDFRARSGQALGLRLWRRRKELKQRYCYLTNNPWILVEADGGDSEFGGKTQEELDSILVLDKSGVWPKDIEGKLQRAYEKWQEEGWLP
;
A
#
# COMPACT_ATOMS: atom_id res chain seq x y z
N MET A 1 15.97 -3.96 -0.72
CA MET A 1 14.98 -2.88 -0.84
C MET A 1 14.49 -2.52 0.55
N LYS A 2 14.04 -1.28 0.77
CA LYS A 2 13.39 -0.83 1.99
C LYS A 2 11.87 -0.87 1.84
N TYR A 3 11.22 -1.65 2.69
CA TYR A 3 9.78 -1.87 2.70
C TYR A 3 9.13 -1.29 3.94
N LEU A 4 7.92 -0.75 3.80
CA LEU A 4 7.05 -0.37 4.91
C LEU A 4 5.75 -1.17 4.83
N PHE A 5 5.48 -2.02 5.82
CA PHE A 5 4.19 -2.65 5.99
C PHE A 5 3.30 -1.81 6.90
N VAL A 6 2.05 -1.62 6.50
CA VAL A 6 1.02 -0.89 7.24
C VAL A 6 -0.12 -1.86 7.50
N ASP A 7 -0.15 -2.45 8.69
CA ASP A 7 -1.08 -3.54 9.03
C ASP A 7 -1.38 -3.50 10.54
N ASP A 8 -2.66 -3.53 10.92
CA ASP A 8 -3.08 -3.46 12.33
C ASP A 8 -2.93 -4.82 13.06
N GLN A 9 -2.66 -5.89 12.32
CA GLN A 9 -2.38 -7.24 12.80
C GLN A 9 -1.00 -7.75 12.33
N PRO A 10 0.11 -7.07 12.69
CA PRO A 10 1.42 -7.32 12.11
C PRO A 10 2.00 -8.71 12.41
N ASN A 11 1.51 -9.41 13.43
CA ASN A 11 1.95 -10.76 13.79
C ASN A 11 1.77 -11.76 12.63
N TYR A 12 0.81 -11.53 11.73
CA TYR A 12 0.61 -12.38 10.55
C TYR A 12 1.71 -12.21 9.50
N LEU A 13 2.52 -11.15 9.61
CA LEU A 13 3.58 -10.81 8.67
C LEU A 13 4.96 -11.22 9.17
N ASP A 14 5.11 -11.75 10.39
CA ASP A 14 6.43 -12.03 10.98
C ASP A 14 7.28 -12.94 10.09
N THR A 15 6.72 -14.04 9.60
CA THR A 15 7.43 -14.97 8.70
C THR A 15 7.81 -14.31 7.37
N HIS A 16 6.98 -13.40 6.85
CA HIS A 16 7.26 -12.65 5.62
C HIS A 16 8.36 -11.63 5.84
N GLN A 17 8.33 -10.93 6.98
CA GLN A 17 9.38 -10.00 7.38
C GLN A 17 10.73 -10.70 7.50
N ASP A 18 10.76 -11.86 8.17
CA ASP A 18 11.99 -12.64 8.35
C ASP A 18 12.52 -13.10 7.00
N THR A 19 11.65 -13.59 6.11
CA THR A 19 12.08 -14.01 4.76
C THR A 19 12.67 -12.84 3.95
N LEU A 20 12.04 -11.66 4.01
CA LEU A 20 12.55 -10.47 3.31
C LEU A 20 13.88 -9.99 3.93
N LYS A 21 14.03 -10.02 5.25
CA LYS A 21 15.27 -9.67 5.95
C LYS A 21 16.40 -10.64 5.62
N ASP A 22 16.11 -11.94 5.57
CA ASP A 22 17.06 -12.99 5.18
C ASP A 22 17.53 -12.82 3.72
N ALA A 23 16.66 -12.30 2.84
CA ALA A 23 16.99 -11.89 1.48
C ALA A 23 17.78 -10.55 1.41
N GLY A 24 18.11 -9.93 2.54
CA GLY A 24 18.89 -8.69 2.62
C GLY A 24 18.06 -7.42 2.41
N HIS A 25 16.76 -7.46 2.66
CA HIS A 25 15.88 -6.28 2.61
C HIS A 25 15.73 -5.62 3.98
N GLU A 26 15.46 -4.32 3.98
CA GLU A 26 15.07 -3.58 5.17
C GLU A 26 13.54 -3.59 5.26
N VAL A 27 13.00 -3.95 6.42
CA VAL A 27 11.55 -4.04 6.62
C VAL A 27 11.16 -3.29 7.88
N GLU A 28 10.28 -2.30 7.71
CA GLU A 28 9.61 -1.61 8.80
C GLU A 28 8.12 -1.97 8.80
N VAL A 29 7.51 -2.01 10.00
CA VAL A 29 6.08 -2.27 10.18
C VAL A 29 5.47 -1.22 11.11
N VAL A 30 4.33 -0.68 10.71
CA VAL A 30 3.51 0.27 11.49
C VAL A 30 2.06 -0.21 11.51
N ARG A 31 1.31 0.17 12.54
CA ARG A 31 -0.03 -0.40 12.83
C ARG A 31 -1.21 0.48 12.41
N ASP A 32 -0.93 1.70 11.98
CA ASP A 32 -1.95 2.62 11.51
C ASP A 32 -1.39 3.56 10.45
N ILE A 33 -2.32 4.21 9.76
CA ILE A 33 -2.01 5.07 8.62
C ILE A 33 -1.38 6.41 9.01
N GLY A 34 -1.50 6.85 10.27
CA GLY A 34 -0.89 8.10 10.75
C GLY A 34 0.61 7.93 10.99
N ASP A 35 0.99 6.84 11.66
CA ASP A 35 2.38 6.43 11.79
C ASP A 35 3.01 6.15 10.42
N ALA A 36 2.29 5.44 9.55
CA ALA A 36 2.75 5.18 8.18
C ALA A 36 3.02 6.48 7.41
N TRP A 37 2.09 7.42 7.47
CA TRP A 37 2.21 8.71 6.82
C TRP A 37 3.42 9.50 7.32
N SER A 38 3.57 9.59 8.64
CA SER A 38 4.70 10.27 9.28
C SER A 38 6.05 9.65 8.88
N ARG A 39 6.12 8.31 8.77
CA ARG A 39 7.32 7.60 8.33
C ARG A 39 7.66 7.87 6.87
N ILE A 40 6.67 7.84 5.98
CA ILE A 40 6.85 8.11 4.56
C ILE A 40 7.38 9.53 4.34
N GLU A 41 6.79 10.53 5.01
CA GLU A 41 7.27 11.92 4.90
C GLU A 41 8.69 12.08 5.43
N LYS A 42 8.99 11.51 6.61
CA LYS A 42 10.33 11.59 7.21
C LYS A 42 11.42 10.94 6.33
N GLU A 43 11.16 9.74 5.80
CA GLU A 43 12.13 9.04 4.95
C GLU A 43 12.35 9.75 3.62
N ARG A 44 11.29 10.34 3.06
CA ARG A 44 11.39 11.22 1.90
C ARG A 44 12.27 12.44 2.19
N GLU A 45 12.07 13.13 3.31
CA GLU A 45 12.86 14.31 3.71
C GLU A 45 14.35 13.97 3.90
N ASN A 46 14.65 12.76 4.37
CA ASN A 46 16.01 12.26 4.51
C ASN A 46 16.65 11.79 3.19
N GLY A 47 15.92 11.82 2.07
CA GLY A 47 16.39 11.34 0.78
C GLY A 47 16.47 9.81 0.67
N THR A 48 15.80 9.08 1.56
CA THR A 48 15.80 7.62 1.66
C THR A 48 14.38 7.04 1.67
N PRO A 49 13.52 7.40 0.69
CA PRO A 49 12.14 6.93 0.65
C PRO A 49 12.07 5.39 0.56
N PHE A 50 10.98 4.82 1.04
CA PHE A 50 10.72 3.38 0.88
C PHE A 50 10.56 3.04 -0.60
N GLU A 51 11.12 1.92 -1.03
CA GLU A 51 10.99 1.44 -2.40
C GLU A 51 9.56 0.95 -2.70
N LEU A 52 8.88 0.40 -1.69
CA LEU A 52 7.48 -0.01 -1.77
C LEU A 52 6.82 0.01 -0.38
N VAL A 53 5.64 0.62 -0.29
CA VAL A 53 4.76 0.55 0.89
C VAL A 53 3.69 -0.51 0.66
N ILE A 54 3.53 -1.44 1.59
CA ILE A 54 2.54 -2.51 1.55
C ILE A 54 1.44 -2.16 2.54
N ILE A 55 0.24 -1.89 2.05
CA ILE A 55 -0.86 -1.36 2.87
C ILE A 55 -1.93 -2.42 3.03
N ASP A 56 -2.32 -2.74 4.26
CA ASP A 56 -3.54 -3.51 4.48
C ASP A 56 -4.74 -2.71 4.00
N LEU A 57 -5.43 -3.20 2.96
CA LEU A 57 -6.61 -2.51 2.43
C LEU A 57 -7.75 -2.47 3.46
N GLY A 58 -7.85 -3.50 4.30
CA GLY A 58 -8.90 -3.69 5.28
C GLY A 58 -8.67 -2.99 6.62
N LEU A 59 -7.66 -2.12 6.71
CA LEU A 59 -7.28 -1.46 7.95
C LEU A 59 -8.46 -0.63 8.49
N ASP A 60 -8.87 -0.90 9.73
CA ASP A 60 -10.03 -0.29 10.40
C ASP A 60 -9.59 0.68 11.51
N ARG A 61 -8.85 1.72 11.11
CA ARG A 61 -8.43 2.82 12.01
C ARG A 61 -8.51 4.14 11.28
N GLU A 62 -9.72 4.71 11.21
CA GLU A 62 -9.87 6.08 10.73
C GLU A 62 -9.14 7.05 11.64
N ILE A 63 -8.34 7.94 11.04
CA ILE A 63 -7.75 9.08 11.73
C ILE A 63 -8.25 10.39 11.10
N PRO A 64 -8.47 11.46 11.89
CA PRO A 64 -9.04 12.72 11.38
C PRO A 64 -8.25 13.35 10.22
N GLU A 65 -6.94 13.11 10.16
CA GLU A 65 -6.07 13.66 9.11
C GLU A 65 -6.42 13.15 7.71
N PHE A 66 -7.10 12.01 7.59
CA PHE A 66 -7.50 11.40 6.32
C PHE A 66 -9.00 11.58 6.01
N GLU A 67 -9.66 12.55 6.66
CA GLU A 67 -11.09 12.75 6.50
C GLU A 67 -11.50 13.03 5.04
N SER A 68 -10.69 13.77 4.27
CA SER A 68 -11.00 14.06 2.86
C SER A 68 -11.06 12.78 2.04
N GLU A 69 -10.02 11.95 2.11
CA GLU A 69 -9.96 10.67 1.42
C GLU A 69 -11.08 9.74 1.88
N ASN A 70 -11.34 9.68 3.18
CA ASN A 70 -12.44 8.88 3.74
C ASN A 70 -13.80 9.34 3.21
N ARG A 71 -14.07 10.64 3.07
CA ARG A 71 -15.35 11.15 2.53
C ARG A 71 -15.58 10.73 1.08
N GLU A 72 -14.53 10.67 0.28
CA GLU A 72 -14.62 10.27 -1.13
C GLU A 72 -14.82 8.75 -1.30
N LEU A 73 -14.33 7.97 -0.34
CA LEU A 73 -14.52 6.52 -0.29
C LEU A 73 -15.87 6.11 0.32
N ARG A 74 -16.59 7.03 0.98
CA ARG A 74 -17.77 6.79 1.84
C ARG A 74 -19.10 6.52 1.11
N LYS A 75 -19.08 6.07 -0.15
CA LYS A 75 -20.29 5.54 -0.79
C LYS A 75 -20.70 4.16 -0.23
N ASP A 76 -19.75 3.42 0.34
CA ASP A 76 -19.99 2.12 0.97
C ASP A 76 -19.56 2.13 2.43
N PHE A 77 -20.44 1.65 3.32
CA PHE A 77 -20.41 1.68 4.79
C PHE A 77 -19.24 0.94 5.50
N ARG A 78 -18.05 0.83 4.91
CA ARG A 78 -16.91 0.14 5.54
C ARG A 78 -15.72 1.10 5.68
N ALA A 79 -15.17 1.16 6.88
CA ALA A 79 -13.90 1.85 7.11
C ALA A 79 -12.82 1.20 6.23
N ARG A 80 -12.13 2.03 5.44
CA ARG A 80 -11.08 1.62 4.49
C ARG A 80 -9.88 2.52 4.68
N SER A 81 -9.40 2.63 5.92
CA SER A 81 -8.34 3.58 6.24
C SER A 81 -7.06 3.27 5.44
N GLY A 82 -6.79 2.00 5.15
CA GLY A 82 -5.73 1.60 4.23
C GLY A 82 -5.88 2.19 2.83
N GLN A 83 -7.09 2.13 2.25
CA GLN A 83 -7.33 2.76 0.95
C GLN A 83 -7.19 4.29 1.01
N ALA A 84 -7.57 4.93 2.11
CA ALA A 84 -7.38 6.36 2.28
C ALA A 84 -5.89 6.76 2.21
N LEU A 85 -5.00 5.94 2.80
CA LEU A 85 -3.55 6.11 2.66
C LEU A 85 -3.10 5.96 1.21
N GLY A 86 -3.49 4.88 0.53
CA GLY A 86 -3.09 4.67 -0.86
C GLY A 86 -3.62 5.75 -1.80
N LEU A 87 -4.85 6.25 -1.60
CA LEU A 87 -5.39 7.38 -2.36
C LEU A 87 -4.58 8.66 -2.17
N ARG A 88 -4.12 8.96 -0.96
CA ARG A 88 -3.22 10.08 -0.69
C ARG A 88 -1.89 9.91 -1.41
N LEU A 89 -1.30 8.71 -1.34
CA LEU A 89 -0.07 8.38 -2.05
C LEU A 89 -0.23 8.52 -3.56
N TRP A 90 -1.34 8.04 -4.13
CA TRP A 90 -1.67 8.20 -5.53
C TRP A 90 -1.70 9.66 -5.95
N ARG A 91 -2.45 10.50 -5.23
CA ARG A 91 -2.60 11.92 -5.57
C ARG A 91 -1.31 12.69 -5.51
N ARG A 92 -0.47 12.35 -4.54
CA ARG A 92 0.84 12.97 -4.33
C ARG A 92 1.98 12.19 -4.98
N ARG A 93 1.71 11.18 -5.82
CA ARG A 93 2.71 10.26 -6.37
C ARG A 93 3.87 10.96 -7.08
N LYS A 94 3.57 12.04 -7.81
CA LYS A 94 4.59 12.83 -8.53
C LYS A 94 5.53 13.57 -7.59
N GLU A 95 5.03 14.01 -6.45
CA GLU A 95 5.75 14.75 -5.42
C GLU A 95 6.54 13.80 -4.50
N LEU A 96 5.87 12.74 -4.02
CA LEU A 96 6.41 11.81 -3.05
C LEU A 96 7.35 10.77 -3.67
N LYS A 97 7.16 10.45 -4.96
CA LYS A 97 7.85 9.34 -5.64
C LYS A 97 7.68 7.99 -4.91
N GLN A 98 6.58 7.83 -4.19
CA GLN A 98 6.30 6.66 -3.35
C GLN A 98 5.48 5.63 -4.11
N ARG A 99 5.99 4.40 -4.24
CA ARG A 99 5.24 3.25 -4.74
C ARG A 99 4.50 2.60 -3.59
N TYR A 100 3.37 2.00 -3.89
CA TYR A 100 2.64 1.17 -2.93
C TYR A 100 1.85 0.06 -3.61
N CYS A 101 1.51 -0.96 -2.85
CA CYS A 101 0.52 -1.97 -3.20
C CYS A 101 -0.37 -2.24 -2.00
N TYR A 102 -1.51 -2.88 -2.26
CA TYR A 102 -2.41 -3.36 -1.24
C TYR A 102 -2.17 -4.83 -0.93
N LEU A 103 -2.39 -5.20 0.33
CA LEU A 103 -2.38 -6.57 0.82
C LEU A 103 -3.70 -6.81 1.56
N THR A 104 -4.51 -7.80 1.19
CA THR A 104 -5.84 -8.00 1.80
C THR A 104 -6.35 -9.42 1.62
N ASN A 105 -7.22 -9.89 2.52
CA ASN A 105 -7.99 -11.13 2.30
C ASN A 105 -9.26 -10.90 1.45
N ASN A 106 -9.61 -9.65 1.20
CA ASN A 106 -10.89 -9.28 0.59
C ASN A 106 -10.66 -8.25 -0.53
N PRO A 107 -10.08 -8.62 -1.68
CA PRO A 107 -9.73 -7.68 -2.76
C PRO A 107 -10.93 -6.90 -3.28
N TRP A 108 -12.12 -7.48 -3.25
CA TRP A 108 -13.38 -6.84 -3.67
C TRP A 108 -13.80 -5.64 -2.82
N ILE A 109 -13.09 -5.31 -1.74
CA ILE A 109 -13.37 -4.11 -0.94
C ILE A 109 -12.70 -2.86 -1.51
N LEU A 110 -11.78 -2.98 -2.48
CA LEU A 110 -11.22 -1.83 -3.19
C LEU A 110 -12.33 -1.13 -3.97
N VAL A 111 -12.46 0.18 -3.83
CA VAL A 111 -13.45 0.96 -4.58
C VAL A 111 -12.83 2.05 -5.41
N GLU A 112 -13.54 2.47 -6.45
CA GLU A 112 -13.17 3.68 -7.16
C GLU A 112 -13.52 4.91 -6.32
N ALA A 113 -12.54 5.79 -6.09
CA ALA A 113 -12.77 7.07 -5.44
C ALA A 113 -13.45 8.05 -6.40
N ASP A 114 -14.34 8.90 -5.88
CA ASP A 114 -14.94 9.97 -6.66
C ASP A 114 -13.90 11.05 -6.98
N GLY A 115 -13.57 11.22 -8.26
CA GLY A 115 -12.70 12.30 -8.73
C GLY A 115 -11.83 11.81 -9.88
N GLY A 116 -11.77 12.57 -10.98
CA GLY A 116 -11.24 12.11 -12.28
C GLY A 116 -9.77 11.69 -12.39
N ASP A 117 -9.04 11.53 -11.27
CA ASP A 117 -7.72 10.87 -11.21
C ASP A 117 -7.87 9.53 -10.46
N SER A 118 -8.56 8.58 -11.09
CA SER A 118 -8.81 7.25 -10.54
C SER A 118 -7.49 6.57 -10.17
N GLU A 119 -7.47 5.97 -8.97
CA GLU A 119 -6.32 5.24 -8.46
C GLU A 119 -5.84 4.18 -9.46
N PHE A 120 -4.52 4.02 -9.59
CA PHE A 120 -3.90 3.13 -10.58
C PHE A 120 -4.35 3.36 -12.04
N GLY A 121 -4.76 4.59 -12.36
CA GLY A 121 -5.21 4.96 -13.70
C GLY A 121 -6.55 4.34 -14.10
N GLY A 122 -7.38 3.94 -13.13
CA GLY A 122 -8.70 3.37 -13.39
C GLY A 122 -8.66 1.93 -13.93
N LYS A 123 -7.56 1.21 -13.68
CA LYS A 123 -7.46 -0.22 -14.02
C LYS A 123 -8.52 -1.03 -13.29
N THR A 124 -8.99 -2.08 -13.95
CA THR A 124 -9.96 -3.00 -13.39
C THR A 124 -9.36 -3.83 -12.25
N GLN A 125 -10.21 -4.38 -11.38
CA GLN A 125 -9.75 -5.26 -10.30
C GLN A 125 -8.94 -6.44 -10.85
N GLU A 126 -9.33 -7.02 -11.99
CA GLU A 126 -8.64 -8.14 -12.64
C GLU A 126 -7.20 -7.77 -13.08
N GLU A 127 -6.97 -6.53 -13.50
CA GLU A 127 -5.63 -6.05 -13.89
C GLU A 127 -4.73 -5.76 -12.68
N LEU A 128 -5.32 -5.43 -11.53
CA LEU A 128 -4.62 -5.13 -10.30
C LEU A 128 -4.38 -6.38 -9.45
N ASP A 129 -5.25 -7.38 -9.58
CA ASP A 129 -5.23 -8.59 -8.77
C ASP A 129 -3.91 -9.34 -8.91
N SER A 130 -3.42 -9.85 -7.78
CA SER A 130 -2.15 -10.59 -7.69
C SER A 130 -0.89 -9.79 -8.08
N ILE A 131 -1.00 -8.49 -8.37
CA ILE A 131 0.14 -7.61 -8.66
C ILE A 131 0.16 -6.39 -7.72
N LEU A 132 -0.86 -5.53 -7.78
CA LEU A 132 -0.97 -4.30 -6.97
C LEU A 132 -2.01 -4.43 -5.86
N VAL A 133 -2.90 -5.41 -5.94
CA VAL A 133 -3.79 -5.85 -4.87
C VAL A 133 -3.50 -7.32 -4.61
N LEU A 134 -2.70 -7.60 -3.58
CA LEU A 134 -2.23 -8.94 -3.24
C LEU A 134 -3.19 -9.61 -2.26
N ASP A 135 -3.62 -10.83 -2.59
CA ASP A 135 -4.38 -11.67 -1.66
C ASP A 135 -3.45 -12.19 -0.54
N LYS A 136 -3.75 -11.81 0.72
CA LYS A 136 -3.03 -12.26 1.93
C LYS A 136 -2.94 -13.79 2.00
N SER A 137 -3.98 -14.52 1.57
CA SER A 137 -4.00 -15.98 1.60
C SER A 137 -3.11 -16.63 0.54
N GLY A 138 -2.85 -15.91 -0.55
CA GLY A 138 -2.02 -16.34 -1.67
C GLY A 138 -0.57 -15.86 -1.61
N VAL A 139 -0.18 -15.14 -0.54
CA VAL A 139 1.16 -14.62 -0.33
C VAL A 139 1.88 -15.50 0.69
N TRP A 140 2.78 -16.35 0.19
CA TRP A 140 3.56 -17.27 1.00
C TRP A 140 4.94 -16.68 1.29
N PRO A 141 5.58 -17.04 2.42
CA PRO A 141 6.93 -16.56 2.72
C PRO A 141 7.92 -16.80 1.58
N LYS A 142 7.85 -17.96 0.91
CA LYS A 142 8.75 -18.30 -0.21
C LYS A 142 8.55 -17.48 -1.50
N ASP A 143 7.44 -16.75 -1.64
CA ASP A 143 7.10 -16.03 -2.87
C ASP A 143 6.86 -14.53 -2.66
N ILE A 144 6.88 -14.04 -1.41
CA ILE A 144 6.68 -12.63 -1.07
C ILE A 144 7.65 -11.71 -1.81
N GLU A 145 8.94 -12.05 -1.85
CA GLU A 145 9.96 -11.24 -2.52
C GLU A 145 9.60 -11.03 -4.00
N GLY A 146 9.30 -12.11 -4.72
CA GLY A 146 8.92 -12.04 -6.12
C GLY A 146 7.63 -11.26 -6.36
N LYS A 147 6.64 -11.37 -5.45
CA LYS A 147 5.39 -10.62 -5.54
C LYS A 147 5.60 -9.12 -5.32
N LEU A 148 6.40 -8.74 -4.32
CA LEU A 148 6.73 -7.32 -4.06
C LEU A 148 7.59 -6.72 -5.17
N GLN A 149 8.53 -7.49 -5.71
CA GLN A 149 9.31 -7.10 -6.88
C GLN A 149 8.42 -6.86 -8.10
N ARG A 150 7.46 -7.76 -8.37
CA ARG A 150 6.50 -7.59 -9.46
C ARG A 150 5.64 -6.33 -9.29
N ALA A 151 5.19 -6.04 -8.06
CA ALA A 151 4.45 -4.83 -7.74
C ALA A 151 5.29 -3.57 -8.03
N TYR A 152 6.56 -3.58 -7.61
CA TYR A 152 7.52 -2.51 -7.89
C TYR A 152 7.71 -2.27 -9.39
N GLU A 153 7.93 -3.34 -10.17
CA GLU A 153 8.10 -3.29 -11.62
C GLU A 153 6.86 -2.76 -12.32
N LYS A 154 5.66 -3.13 -11.85
CA LYS A 154 4.40 -2.64 -12.41
C LYS A 154 4.32 -1.12 -12.35
N TRP A 155 4.75 -0.51 -11.24
CA TRP A 155 4.83 0.95 -11.12
C TRP A 155 5.79 1.59 -12.14
N GLN A 156 6.87 0.90 -12.50
CA GLN A 156 7.83 1.37 -13.50
C GLN A 156 7.26 1.23 -14.93
N GLU A 157 6.64 0.09 -15.24
CA GLU A 157 5.99 -0.18 -16.53
C GLU A 157 4.94 0.89 -16.87
N GLU A 158 4.15 1.29 -15.87
CA GLU A 158 3.07 2.26 -16.04
C GLU A 158 3.54 3.73 -16.01
N GLY A 159 4.81 3.98 -15.64
CA GLY A 159 5.39 5.33 -15.65
C GLY A 159 4.71 6.32 -14.69
N TRP A 160 4.12 5.84 -13.59
CA TRP A 160 3.31 6.68 -12.70
C TRP A 160 4.11 7.65 -11.80
N LEU A 161 5.44 7.47 -11.67
CA LEU A 161 6.31 8.26 -10.77
C LEU A 161 7.30 9.21 -11.48
N PRO A 162 6.94 9.83 -12.62
CA PRO A 162 7.80 10.43 -13.66
C PRO A 162 9.27 10.75 -13.31
#